data_AF-A0A383CHX7-F1
#
_entry.id   AF-A0A383CHX7-F1
#
_cell.length_a   1.000
_cell.length_b   1.000
_cell.length_c   1.000
_cell.angle_alpha   90.00
_cell.angle_beta   90.00
_cell.angle_gamma   90.00
#
_symmetry.space_group_name_H-M   'P 1'
#
loop_
_entity.id
_entity.type
_entity.pdbx_description
1 polymer ?
#
loop_
_entity_poly.entity_id
_entity_poly.type
_entity_poly.pdbx_seq_one_letter_code
_entity_poly.pdbx_strand_id
1 'polypeptide(L)'
;MKSIILLFISSLTISFCQTYPGTMIDITGGTFIMGNNNQPPMANDQDPEHTVTVDNFKMGQTEVPNEYYVIFLNEMASLGNLIIEEGIPGDWSSTPEEIANGHAWSIIADSTLSGLWSGKVLIKLSDIAGGGQHPLNRCWIELDTTSYTFSVVE
;
A
#
# COMPACT_ATOMS: atom_id res chain seq x y z
N MET A 1 46.58 16.61 32.94
CA MET A 1 45.95 16.47 31.61
C MET A 1 44.57 15.86 31.82
N LYS A 2 43.49 16.58 31.47
CA LYS A 2 42.12 16.08 31.60
C LYS A 2 41.78 15.31 30.32
N SER A 3 41.64 13.98 30.40
CA SER A 3 41.12 13.17 29.30
C SER A 3 39.63 13.48 29.12
N ILE A 4 39.28 14.07 27.98
CA ILE A 4 37.90 14.19 27.52
C ILE A 4 37.56 12.89 26.80
N ILE A 5 36.64 12.11 27.37
CA ILE A 5 36.08 10.93 26.71
C ILE A 5 34.98 11.44 25.78
N LEU A 6 35.23 11.39 24.46
CA LEU A 6 34.21 11.64 23.45
C LEU A 6 33.35 10.37 23.33
N LEU A 7 32.11 10.42 23.81
CA LEU A 7 31.15 9.35 23.62
C LEU A 7 30.56 9.47 22.21
N PHE A 8 31.04 8.66 21.27
CA PHE A 8 30.42 8.53 19.95
C PHE A 8 29.14 7.71 20.08
N ILE A 9 28.00 8.40 20.17
CA ILE A 9 26.69 7.76 20.04
C ILE A 9 26.50 7.52 18.54
N SER A 10 26.79 6.29 18.11
CA SER A 10 26.38 5.82 16.79
C SER A 10 24.85 5.78 16.80
N SER A 11 24.23 6.74 16.11
CA SER A 11 22.82 6.66 15.76
C SER A 11 22.66 5.49 14.80
N LEU A 12 22.37 4.31 15.35
CA LEU A 12 21.95 3.16 14.56
C LEU A 12 20.62 3.56 13.92
N THR A 13 20.63 3.96 12.66
CA THR A 13 19.42 4.06 11.85
C THR A 13 18.88 2.64 11.74
N ILE A 14 17.97 2.27 12.64
CA ILE A 14 17.20 1.04 12.49
C ILE A 14 16.46 1.24 11.18
N SER A 15 16.86 0.50 10.14
CA SER A 15 16.07 0.47 8.91
C SER A 15 14.73 -0.13 9.28
N PHE A 16 13.70 0.70 9.39
CA PHE A 16 12.31 0.27 9.45
C PHE A 16 11.94 -0.23 8.05
N CYS A 17 12.49 -1.38 7.68
CA CYS A 17 12.33 -2.01 6.39
C CYS A 17 11.88 -3.44 6.64
N GLN A 18 10.65 -3.71 6.21
CA GLN A 18 10.23 -4.99 5.65
C GLN A 18 10.45 -6.23 6.53
N THR A 19 9.50 -6.52 7.41
CA THR A 19 9.05 -7.92 7.49
C THR A 19 7.64 -7.97 6.97
N TYR A 20 7.48 -8.41 5.73
CA TYR A 20 6.17 -8.82 5.24
C TYR A 20 5.71 -9.97 6.13
N PRO A 21 4.57 -9.86 6.84
CA PRO A 21 4.14 -10.88 7.80
C PRO A 21 3.66 -12.17 7.10
N GLY A 22 3.45 -12.12 5.78
CA GLY A 22 3.08 -13.29 4.99
C GLY A 22 4.25 -14.18 4.59
N THR A 23 3.92 -15.29 3.93
CA THR A 23 4.92 -16.25 3.44
C THR A 23 5.57 -15.73 2.17
N MET A 24 6.91 -15.66 2.18
CA MET A 24 7.72 -15.39 1.01
C MET A 24 8.32 -16.71 0.50
N ILE A 25 8.20 -16.98 -0.79
CA ILE A 25 8.76 -18.17 -1.45
C ILE A 25 10.01 -17.80 -2.25
N ASP A 26 10.96 -18.73 -2.30
CA ASP A 26 12.16 -18.59 -3.13
C ASP A 26 11.83 -18.85 -4.59
N ILE A 27 12.14 -17.88 -5.45
CA ILE A 27 12.05 -18.00 -6.89
C ILE A 27 13.46 -18.20 -7.43
N THR A 28 13.68 -19.36 -8.05
CA THR A 28 14.95 -19.62 -8.74
C THR A 28 15.02 -18.71 -9.95
N GLY A 29 16.08 -17.91 -10.03
CA GLY A 29 16.38 -17.05 -11.15
C GLY A 29 16.70 -17.83 -12.41
N GLY A 30 16.79 -17.11 -13.51
CA GLY A 30 17.00 -17.71 -14.83
C GLY A 30 16.66 -16.74 -15.94
N THR A 31 16.61 -17.29 -17.15
CA THR A 31 16.32 -16.55 -18.36
C THR A 31 14.98 -17.01 -18.93
N PHE A 32 14.10 -16.06 -19.25
CA PHE A 32 12.80 -16.33 -19.88
C PHE A 32 12.46 -15.25 -20.92
N ILE A 33 11.46 -15.52 -21.75
CA ILE A 33 10.94 -14.55 -22.72
C ILE A 33 9.78 -13.81 -22.07
N MET A 34 9.88 -12.49 -21.98
CA MET A 34 8.84 -11.61 -21.45
C MET A 34 8.20 -10.81 -22.59
N GLY A 35 6.90 -10.56 -22.48
CA GLY A 35 6.10 -9.91 -23.52
C GLY A 35 5.29 -10.91 -24.34
N ASN A 36 4.59 -10.42 -25.36
CA ASN A 36 3.70 -11.22 -26.20
C ASN A 36 3.61 -10.63 -27.62
N ASN A 37 4.05 -11.38 -28.63
CA ASN A 37 3.98 -10.96 -30.04
C ASN A 37 2.70 -11.44 -30.76
N ASN A 38 1.83 -12.20 -30.10
CA ASN A 38 0.65 -12.79 -30.72
C ASN A 38 -0.36 -11.72 -31.15
N GLN A 39 -1.02 -11.96 -32.29
CA GLN A 39 -2.06 -11.09 -32.83
C GLN A 39 -3.44 -11.76 -32.71
N PRO A 40 -4.50 -11.02 -32.35
CA PRO A 40 -4.48 -9.60 -31.97
C PRO A 40 -3.86 -9.38 -30.58
N PRO A 41 -3.22 -8.22 -30.33
CA PRO A 41 -2.66 -7.92 -29.02
C PRO A 41 -3.77 -7.88 -27.96
N MET A 42 -3.50 -8.43 -26.76
CA MET A 42 -4.44 -8.33 -25.63
C MET A 42 -4.42 -6.93 -24.99
N ALA A 43 -3.29 -6.24 -25.05
CA ALA A 43 -3.11 -4.84 -24.68
C ALA A 43 -1.99 -4.21 -25.53
N ASN A 44 -1.94 -2.88 -25.60
CA ASN A 44 -1.08 -2.14 -26.53
C ASN A 44 0.41 -2.12 -26.18
N ASP A 45 0.79 -2.61 -25.00
CA ASP A 45 2.13 -2.47 -24.41
C ASP A 45 2.76 -3.82 -24.01
N GLN A 46 2.30 -4.91 -24.63
CA GLN A 46 2.79 -6.26 -24.34
C GLN A 46 3.92 -6.71 -25.26
N ASP A 47 4.10 -6.08 -26.42
CA ASP A 47 5.14 -6.38 -27.41
C ASP A 47 6.32 -5.38 -27.36
N PRO A 48 7.52 -5.76 -27.82
CA PRO A 48 7.88 -7.08 -28.35
C PRO A 48 8.26 -8.07 -27.25
N GLU A 49 8.16 -9.37 -27.57
CA GLU A 49 8.85 -10.40 -26.80
C GLU A 49 10.36 -10.14 -26.77
N HIS A 50 10.96 -10.25 -25.59
CA HIS A 50 12.40 -10.09 -25.40
C HIS A 50 12.91 -10.95 -24.25
N THR A 51 14.19 -11.29 -24.31
CA THR A 51 14.86 -12.12 -23.31
C THR A 51 15.18 -11.32 -22.06
N VAL A 52 14.72 -11.81 -20.90
CA VAL A 52 14.98 -11.24 -19.58
C VAL A 52 15.72 -12.26 -18.72
N THR A 53 16.77 -11.82 -18.04
CA THR A 53 17.48 -12.62 -17.03
C THR A 53 17.30 -11.97 -15.67
N VAL A 54 16.87 -12.76 -14.69
CA VAL A 54 16.72 -12.33 -13.29
C VAL A 54 17.52 -13.24 -12.37
N ASP A 55 18.09 -12.66 -11.32
CA ASP A 55 18.76 -13.42 -10.25
C ASP A 55 17.72 -14.14 -9.36
N ASN A 56 18.19 -15.03 -8.48
CA ASN A 56 17.35 -15.61 -7.45
C ASN A 56 16.76 -14.50 -6.56
N PHE A 57 15.46 -14.58 -6.28
CA PHE A 57 14.76 -13.61 -5.45
C PHE A 57 13.63 -14.26 -4.66
N LYS A 58 12.94 -13.49 -3.81
CA LYS A 58 11.75 -13.95 -3.08
C LYS A 58 10.51 -13.21 -3.54
N MET A 59 9.38 -13.90 -3.59
CA MET A 59 8.07 -13.32 -3.91
C MET A 59 7.05 -13.72 -2.84
N GLY A 60 6.08 -12.86 -2.55
CA GLY A 60 4.95 -13.23 -1.71
C GLY A 60 4.20 -14.41 -2.33
N GLN A 61 3.85 -15.41 -1.51
CA GLN A 61 3.07 -16.55 -1.99
C GLN A 61 1.68 -16.12 -2.48
N THR A 62 1.14 -15.06 -1.88
CA THR A 62 -0.15 -14.43 -2.20
C THR A 62 0.05 -12.93 -2.31
N GLU A 63 -0.95 -12.24 -2.86
CA GLU A 63 -1.13 -10.80 -2.67
C GLU A 63 -1.18 -10.46 -1.17
N VAL A 64 -0.93 -9.18 -0.85
CA VAL A 64 -1.00 -8.69 0.54
C VAL A 64 -2.45 -8.77 1.02
N PRO A 65 -2.78 -9.60 2.02
CA PRO A 65 -4.13 -9.67 2.58
C PRO A 65 -4.51 -8.37 3.30
N ASN A 66 -5.80 -8.07 3.36
CA ASN A 66 -6.32 -6.87 4.02
C ASN A 66 -5.93 -6.83 5.50
N GLU A 67 -5.86 -7.98 6.18
CA GLU A 67 -5.45 -8.10 7.57
C GLU A 67 -4.03 -7.55 7.78
N TYR A 68 -3.11 -7.86 6.87
CA TYR A 68 -1.73 -7.37 6.96
C TYR A 68 -1.63 -5.89 6.62
N TYR A 69 -2.47 -5.41 5.70
CA TYR A 69 -2.55 -3.99 5.41
C TYR A 69 -3.12 -3.19 6.58
N VAL A 70 -4.13 -3.73 7.27
CA VAL A 70 -4.69 -3.14 8.50
C VAL A 70 -3.64 -3.06 9.61
N ILE A 71 -2.81 -4.09 9.81
CA ILE A 71 -1.68 -4.04 10.75
C ILE A 71 -0.76 -2.86 10.40
N PHE A 72 -0.35 -2.75 9.14
CA PHE A 72 0.49 -1.64 8.66
C PHE A 72 -0.15 -0.27 8.93
N LEU A 73 -1.44 -0.08 8.61
CA LEU A 73 -2.14 1.19 8.81
C LEU A 73 -2.24 1.55 10.30
N ASN A 74 -2.57 0.58 11.16
CA ASN A 74 -2.66 0.80 12.61
C ASN A 74 -1.29 1.11 13.24
N GLU A 75 -0.22 0.45 12.79
CA GLU A 75 1.15 0.78 13.23
C GLU A 75 1.52 2.22 12.82
N MET A 76 1.26 2.60 11.57
CA MET A 76 1.50 3.96 11.09
C MET A 76 0.68 5.00 11.87
N ALA A 77 -0.59 4.70 12.18
CA ALA A 77 -1.44 5.54 13.02
C ALA A 77 -0.86 5.70 14.44
N SER A 78 -0.43 4.60 15.07
CA SER A 78 0.13 4.61 16.43
C SER A 78 1.43 5.42 16.56
N LEU A 79 2.17 5.53 15.46
CA LEU A 79 3.39 6.33 15.37
C LEU A 79 3.11 7.80 15.05
N GLY A 80 1.85 8.18 14.78
CA GLY A 80 1.49 9.52 14.33
C GLY A 80 1.92 9.82 12.89
N ASN A 81 2.15 8.78 12.08
CA ASN A 81 2.72 8.88 10.74
C ASN A 81 1.65 8.98 9.64
N LEU A 82 0.37 9.10 10.01
CA LEU A 82 -0.75 9.24 9.07
C LEU A 82 -1.43 10.60 9.21
N ILE A 83 -1.81 11.14 8.07
CA ILE A 83 -2.76 12.23 7.94
C ILE A 83 -4.02 11.64 7.32
N ILE A 84 -5.17 11.94 7.94
CA ILE A 84 -6.48 11.55 7.41
C ILE A 84 -7.15 12.81 6.90
N GLU A 85 -7.35 12.86 5.60
CA GLU A 85 -8.07 13.96 4.95
C GLU A 85 -9.44 13.48 4.48
N GLU A 86 -10.46 14.27 4.76
CA GLU A 86 -11.79 14.03 4.20
C GLU A 86 -11.75 14.24 2.69
N GLY A 87 -12.12 13.19 1.96
CA GLY A 87 -12.18 13.16 0.51
C GLY A 87 -13.59 13.44 0.00
N ILE A 88 -13.72 13.50 -1.32
CA ILE A 88 -15.04 13.53 -1.97
C ILE A 88 -15.51 12.08 -2.11
N PRO A 89 -16.67 11.72 -1.55
CA PRO A 89 -17.25 10.40 -1.73
C PRO A 89 -17.55 10.10 -3.21
N GLY A 90 -17.33 8.86 -3.66
CA GLY A 90 -17.97 8.35 -4.88
C GLY A 90 -17.36 8.71 -6.25
N ASP A 91 -16.03 8.70 -6.40
CA ASP A 91 -15.32 9.07 -7.64
C ASP A 91 -15.66 8.20 -8.89
N TRP A 92 -16.41 7.09 -8.78
CA TRP A 92 -16.54 6.12 -9.89
C TRP A 92 -17.96 5.69 -10.35
N SER A 93 -19.07 5.90 -9.62
CA SER A 93 -20.46 5.95 -10.17
C SER A 93 -21.54 6.34 -9.15
N SER A 94 -21.21 7.09 -8.11
CA SER A 94 -22.21 7.43 -7.10
C SER A 94 -23.20 8.48 -7.62
N THR A 95 -24.47 8.32 -7.25
CA THR A 95 -25.51 9.33 -7.48
C THR A 95 -25.23 10.59 -6.66
N PRO A 96 -25.72 11.76 -7.08
CA PRO A 96 -25.61 12.97 -6.27
C PRO A 96 -26.16 12.79 -4.84
N GLU A 97 -27.23 12.01 -4.68
CA GLU A 97 -27.80 11.67 -3.38
C GLU A 97 -26.87 10.79 -2.53
N GLU A 98 -26.21 9.79 -3.11
CA GLU A 98 -25.22 8.99 -2.39
C GLU A 98 -24.03 9.86 -1.97
N ILE A 99 -23.48 10.67 -2.89
CA ILE A 99 -22.35 11.57 -2.60
C ILE A 99 -22.72 12.55 -1.49
N ALA A 100 -23.93 13.10 -1.49
CA ALA A 100 -24.39 14.04 -0.48
C ALA A 100 -24.56 13.42 0.91
N ASN A 101 -24.70 12.09 1.00
CA ASN A 101 -24.99 11.39 2.25
C ASN A 101 -23.86 10.46 2.73
N GLY A 102 -22.79 10.31 1.97
CA GLY A 102 -21.65 9.48 2.35
C GLY A 102 -20.39 10.27 2.68
N HIS A 103 -19.39 9.53 3.10
CA HIS A 103 -18.08 10.02 3.51
C HIS A 103 -16.97 9.26 2.79
N ALA A 104 -15.85 9.94 2.57
CA ALA A 104 -14.64 9.33 2.08
C ALA A 104 -13.43 9.91 2.79
N TRP A 105 -12.37 9.12 2.83
CA TRP A 105 -11.12 9.47 3.48
C TRP A 105 -9.95 9.10 2.58
N SER A 106 -8.99 10.01 2.47
CA SER A 106 -7.66 9.71 1.95
C SER A 106 -6.72 9.52 3.14
N ILE A 107 -6.19 8.31 3.29
CA ILE A 107 -5.20 7.99 4.30
C ILE A 107 -3.83 8.24 3.68
N ILE A 108 -3.13 9.24 4.19
CA ILE A 108 -1.90 9.78 3.61
C ILE A 108 -0.76 9.54 4.58
N ALA A 109 0.38 9.08 4.09
CA ALA A 109 1.59 9.06 4.90
C ALA A 109 2.08 10.50 5.13
N ASP A 110 2.34 10.87 6.39
CA ASP A 110 2.72 12.24 6.75
C ASP A 110 3.91 12.72 5.89
N SER A 111 3.75 13.91 5.31
CA SER A 111 4.78 14.60 4.53
C SER A 111 6.06 14.88 5.31
N THR A 112 6.01 14.89 6.65
CA THR A 112 7.20 15.06 7.49
C THR A 112 8.08 13.80 7.55
N LEU A 113 7.57 12.64 7.11
CA LEU A 113 8.34 11.41 7.04
C LEU A 113 9.49 11.52 6.04
N SER A 114 10.66 11.05 6.44
CA SER A 114 11.77 10.87 5.50
C SER A 114 11.55 9.60 4.68
N GLY A 115 11.42 9.71 3.36
CA GLY A 115 11.41 8.56 2.46
C GLY A 115 10.39 8.65 1.33
N LEU A 116 10.25 7.53 0.61
CA LEU A 116 9.46 7.44 -0.63
C LEU A 116 7.95 7.63 -0.42
N TRP A 117 7.46 7.41 0.80
CA TRP A 117 6.04 7.44 1.13
C TRP A 117 5.55 8.82 1.58
N SER A 118 6.46 9.78 1.82
CA SER A 118 6.11 11.15 2.24
C SER A 118 5.03 11.78 1.35
N GLY A 119 3.89 12.14 1.96
CA GLY A 119 2.76 12.78 1.28
C GLY A 119 2.03 11.88 0.28
N LYS A 120 2.25 10.56 0.29
CA LYS A 120 1.56 9.63 -0.61
C LYS A 120 0.25 9.14 0.00
N VAL A 121 -0.79 9.10 -0.84
CA VAL A 121 -2.04 8.42 -0.50
C VAL A 121 -1.76 6.92 -0.44
N LEU A 122 -1.98 6.32 0.72
CA LEU A 122 -1.81 4.89 0.98
C LEU A 122 -3.08 4.12 0.63
N ILE A 123 -4.24 4.64 1.03
CA ILE A 123 -5.54 4.04 0.72
C ILE A 123 -6.62 5.12 0.69
N LYS A 124 -7.61 4.93 -0.19
CA LYS A 124 -8.85 5.71 -0.19
C LYS A 124 -9.96 4.83 0.35
N LEU A 125 -10.66 5.32 1.36
CA LEU A 125 -11.80 4.66 1.99
C LEU A 125 -13.07 5.47 1.70
N SER A 126 -14.19 4.79 1.64
CA SER A 126 -15.51 5.39 1.42
C SER A 126 -16.57 4.48 2.02
N ASP A 127 -17.57 5.05 2.68
CA ASP A 127 -18.75 4.32 3.15
C ASP A 127 -19.81 4.14 2.05
N ILE A 128 -19.68 4.90 0.96
CA ILE A 128 -20.43 4.67 -0.27
C ILE A 128 -19.75 3.54 -1.05
N ALA A 129 -20.55 2.58 -1.50
CA ALA A 129 -20.13 1.62 -2.50
C ALA A 129 -19.70 2.39 -3.76
N GLY A 130 -18.40 2.38 -4.07
CA GLY A 130 -17.89 2.98 -5.29
C GLY A 130 -18.62 2.36 -6.48
N GLY A 131 -19.43 3.17 -7.16
CA GLY A 131 -20.24 2.66 -8.25
C GLY A 131 -19.35 1.98 -9.29
N GLY A 132 -19.81 0.85 -9.80
CA GLY A 132 -19.13 0.08 -10.84
C GLY A 132 -18.07 -0.91 -10.34
N GLN A 133 -17.70 -0.89 -9.05
CA GLN A 133 -16.95 -2.01 -8.50
C GLN A 133 -17.85 -3.24 -8.42
N HIS A 134 -17.31 -4.40 -8.79
CA HIS A 134 -17.99 -5.67 -8.60
C HIS A 134 -18.41 -5.77 -7.12
N PRO A 135 -19.61 -6.22 -6.77
CA PRO A 135 -20.06 -6.30 -5.36
C PRO A 135 -19.15 -7.11 -4.44
N LEU A 136 -18.29 -7.97 -5.00
CA LEU A 136 -17.25 -8.72 -4.27
C LEU A 136 -15.92 -7.97 -4.11
N ASN A 137 -15.74 -6.82 -4.77
CA ASN A 137 -14.54 -5.98 -4.73
C ASN A 137 -14.69 -4.79 -3.77
N ARG A 138 -15.67 -4.81 -2.87
CA ARG A 138 -15.76 -3.79 -1.80
C ARG A 138 -14.42 -3.74 -1.06
N CYS A 139 -13.96 -2.54 -0.70
CA CYS A 139 -12.83 -2.42 0.21
C CYS A 139 -13.23 -3.12 1.52
N TRP A 140 -12.50 -4.18 1.91
CA TRP A 140 -12.75 -4.88 3.17
C TRP A 140 -11.98 -4.24 4.32
N ILE A 141 -11.63 -2.95 4.23
CA ILE A 141 -10.99 -2.20 5.28
C ILE A 141 -11.87 -1.01 5.62
N GLU A 142 -12.10 -0.79 6.91
CA GLU A 142 -12.85 0.35 7.43
C GLU A 142 -11.99 1.17 8.40
N LEU A 143 -12.41 2.42 8.66
CA LEU A 143 -11.80 3.35 9.60
C LEU A 143 -12.85 3.75 10.64
N ASP A 144 -12.56 3.53 11.91
CA ASP A 144 -13.25 4.19 13.01
C ASP A 144 -12.62 5.58 13.22
N THR A 145 -13.34 6.63 12.83
CA THR A 145 -12.89 8.02 12.95
C THR A 145 -12.86 8.56 14.38
N THR A 146 -13.48 7.85 15.33
CA THR A 146 -13.44 8.23 16.76
C THR A 146 -12.14 7.74 17.41
N SER A 147 -11.77 6.49 17.13
CA SER A 147 -10.57 5.86 17.70
C SER A 147 -9.34 5.96 16.79
N TYR A 148 -9.51 6.39 15.54
CA TYR A 148 -8.49 6.38 14.50
C TYR A 148 -7.86 5.00 14.29
N THR A 149 -8.70 3.97 14.31
CA THR A 149 -8.28 2.58 14.12
C THR A 149 -8.87 1.99 12.85
N PHE A 150 -8.11 1.09 12.23
CA PHE A 150 -8.49 0.35 11.03
C PHE A 150 -8.84 -1.09 11.38
N SER A 151 -9.85 -1.65 10.72
CA SER A 151 -10.30 -3.04 10.86
C SER A 151 -10.65 -3.63 9.50
N VAL A 152 -10.72 -4.98 9.45
CA VAL A 152 -11.29 -5.68 8.30
C VAL A 152 -12.80 -5.77 8.50
N VAL A 153 -13.59 -5.50 7.45
CA VAL A 153 -15.05 -5.60 7.48
C VAL A 153 -15.44 -7.08 7.61
N GLU A 154 -16.25 -7.41 8.63
CA GLU A 154 -16.82 -8.76 8.86
C GLU A 154 -17.98 -9.12 7.93
#